data_AF-A0A7K3AVC2-F1
#
_entry.id   AF-A0A7K3AVC2-F1
#
_cell.length_a   1.000
_cell.length_b   1.000
_cell.length_c   1.000
_cell.angle_alpha   90.00
_cell.angle_beta   90.00
_cell.angle_gamma   90.00
#
_symmetry.space_group_name_H-M   'P 1'
#
loop_
_entity.id
_entity.type
_entity.pdbx_description
1 polymer ?
#
loop_
_entity_poly.entity_id
_entity_poly.type
_entity_poly.pdbx_seq_one_letter_code
_entity_poly.pdbx_strand_id
1 'polypeptide(L)' 'MPRPSGFQYEQQGDQSVTITHHGRPAGTLRGGRAEKFLAEVASGDAQLVMARWTGAYKHGNERTARNHPRNRR' A
#
# COMPACT_ATOMS: atom_id res chain seq x y z
N MET A 1 3.67 17.86 9.30
CA MET A 1 2.72 17.13 8.42
C MET A 1 2.12 15.98 9.23
N PRO A 2 0.81 15.72 9.13
CA PRO A 2 0.22 14.58 9.81
C PRO A 2 0.79 13.27 9.24
N ARG A 3 1.25 12.40 10.14
CA ARG A 3 1.67 11.05 9.78
C ARG A 3 0.45 10.25 9.31
N PRO A 4 0.58 9.41 8.26
CA PRO A 4 -0.50 8.52 7.89
C PRO A 4 -0.82 7.59 9.05
N SER A 5 -2.11 7.40 9.33
CA SER A 5 -2.61 6.58 10.43
C SER A 5 -3.97 6.00 10.08
N GLY A 6 -4.37 4.94 10.77
CA GLY A 6 -5.68 4.31 10.60
C GLY A 6 -5.75 3.34 9.42
N PHE A 7 -4.62 2.95 8.85
CA PHE A 7 -4.55 1.88 7.86
C PHE A 7 -4.44 0.51 8.53
N GLN A 8 -5.14 -0.46 7.98
CA GLN A 8 -5.02 -1.88 8.30
C GLN A 8 -4.93 -2.66 7.00
N TYR A 9 -4.38 -3.87 7.08
CA TYR A 9 -4.41 -4.82 5.98
C TYR A 9 -4.81 -6.19 6.48
N GLU A 10 -5.47 -6.95 5.63
CA GLU A 10 -5.84 -8.33 5.87
C GLU A 10 -5.36 -9.17 4.69
N GLN A 11 -4.62 -10.23 4.98
CA GLN A 11 -4.24 -11.23 3.99
C GLN A 11 -5.36 -12.25 3.88
N GLN A 12 -5.83 -12.45 2.66
CA GLN A 12 -6.83 -13.43 2.30
C GLN A 12 -6.15 -14.75 1.90
N GLY A 13 -6.85 -15.87 2.08
CA GLY A 13 -6.31 -17.21 1.76
C GLY A 13 -6.00 -17.43 0.27
N ASP A 14 -6.46 -16.55 -0.61
CA ASP A 14 -6.18 -16.54 -2.05
C ASP A 14 -4.93 -15.74 -2.43
N GLN A 15 -4.03 -15.47 -1.46
CA GLN A 15 -2.84 -14.63 -1.63
C GLN A 15 -3.18 -13.17 -2.01
N SER A 16 -4.42 -12.73 -1.80
CA SER A 16 -4.77 -11.33 -1.89
C SER A 16 -4.59 -10.61 -0.56
N VAL A 17 -4.42 -9.30 -0.61
CA VAL A 17 -4.32 -8.44 0.56
C VAL A 17 -5.28 -7.28 0.38
N THR A 18 -6.22 -7.13 1.30
CA THR A 18 -7.14 -5.98 1.33
C THR A 18 -6.63 -4.97 2.32
N ILE A 19 -6.44 -3.73 1.88
CA ILE A 19 -6.04 -2.60 2.70
C ILE A 19 -7.30 -1.80 3.03
N THR A 20 -7.50 -1.50 4.30
CA THR A 20 -8.58 -0.64 4.80
C THR A 20 -7.99 0.63 5.43
N HIS A 21 -8.73 1.72 5.35
CA HIS A 21 -8.43 2.98 6.02
C HIS A 21 -9.66 3.41 6.82
N HIS A 22 -9.53 3.51 8.13
CA HIS A 22 -10.64 3.79 9.06
C HIS A 22 -11.89 2.90 8.80
N GLY A 23 -11.67 1.60 8.59
CA GLY A 23 -12.74 0.62 8.35
C GLY A 23 -13.33 0.63 6.94
N ARG A 24 -12.84 1.48 6.02
CA ARG A 24 -13.27 1.48 4.61
C ARG A 24 -12.21 0.82 3.73
N PRO A 25 -12.58 -0.05 2.77
CA PRO A 25 -11.62 -0.63 1.84
C PRO A 25 -10.98 0.47 0.99
N ALA A 26 -9.66 0.57 1.08
CA ALA A 26 -8.83 1.50 0.32
C ALA A 26 -8.27 0.85 -0.95
N GLY A 27 -8.14 -0.48 -0.97
CA GLY A 27 -7.83 -1.25 -2.17
C GLY A 27 -7.46 -2.70 -1.88
N THR A 28 -7.50 -3.55 -2.90
CA THR A 28 -7.09 -4.97 -2.82
C THR A 28 -5.93 -5.24 -3.77
N LEU A 29 -4.87 -5.85 -3.24
CA LEU A 29 -3.68 -6.31 -3.97
C LEU A 29 -3.78 -7.82 -4.16
N ARG A 30 -3.28 -8.33 -5.29
CA ARG A 30 -3.32 -9.77 -5.62
C ARG A 30 -1.99 -10.24 -6.18
N GLY A 31 -1.68 -11.52 -5.97
CA GLY A 31 -0.48 -12.19 -6.47
C GLY A 31 0.82 -11.46 -6.07
N GLY A 32 1.79 -11.36 -6.98
CA GLY A 32 3.08 -10.73 -6.68
C GLY A 32 3.04 -9.27 -6.19
N ARG A 33 1.92 -8.54 -6.38
CA ARG A 33 1.74 -7.21 -5.77
C ARG A 33 1.44 -7.30 -4.27
N ALA A 34 0.69 -8.31 -3.84
CA ALA A 34 0.42 -8.56 -2.43
C ALA A 34 1.71 -8.96 -1.72
N GLU A 35 2.50 -9.86 -2.30
CA GLU A 35 3.81 -10.26 -1.76
C GLU A 35 4.76 -9.06 -1.61
N LYS A 36 4.87 -8.24 -2.66
CA LYS A 36 5.70 -7.04 -2.61
C LYS A 36 5.24 -6.05 -1.55
N PHE A 37 3.93 -5.87 -1.40
CA PHE A 37 3.36 -5.02 -0.35
C PHE A 37 3.72 -5.54 1.04
N LEU A 38 3.56 -6.85 1.29
CA LEU A 38 3.88 -7.46 2.58
C LEU A 38 5.37 -7.32 2.92
N ALA A 39 6.27 -7.48 1.95
CA ALA A 39 7.70 -7.24 2.13
C ALA A 39 8.03 -5.78 2.46
N GLU A 40 7.38 -4.81 1.80
CA GLU A 40 7.55 -3.38 2.11
C GLU A 40 6.99 -3.02 3.49
N VAL A 41 5.84 -3.59 3.89
CA VAL A 41 5.25 -3.38 5.22
C VAL A 41 6.12 -3.98 6.33
N ALA A 42 6.69 -5.16 6.11
CA ALA A 42 7.55 -5.81 7.10
C ALA A 42 8.90 -5.09 7.31
N SER A 43 9.39 -4.36 6.30
CA SER A 43 10.69 -3.69 6.34
C SER A 43 10.62 -2.19 6.68
N GLY A 44 9.43 -1.61 6.78
CA GLY A 44 9.25 -0.17 6.95
C GLY A 44 8.06 0.22 7.82
N ASP A 45 7.69 1.50 7.76
CA ASP A 45 6.50 2.00 8.44
C ASP A 45 5.25 1.53 7.70
N ALA A 46 4.53 0.58 8.30
CA ALA A 46 3.32 -0.03 7.76
C ALA A 46 2.27 1.01 7.34
N GLN A 47 2.06 2.06 8.13
CA GLN A 47 1.07 3.10 7.84
C GLN A 47 1.48 3.92 6.62
N LEU A 48 2.76 4.27 6.53
CA LEU A 48 3.30 5.01 5.39
C LEU A 48 3.24 4.17 4.11
N VAL A 49 3.61 2.89 4.20
CA VAL A 49 3.56 1.96 3.07
C VAL A 49 2.12 1.79 2.59
N MET A 50 1.16 1.55 3.48
CA MET A 50 -0.25 1.43 3.12
C MET A 50 -0.80 2.71 2.46
N ALA A 51 -0.51 3.89 3.01
CA ALA A 51 -0.91 5.16 2.42
C ALA A 51 -0.30 5.38 1.02
N ARG A 52 0.93 4.92 0.81
CA ARG A 52 1.64 4.98 -0.47
C ARG A 52 1.02 4.03 -1.51
N TRP A 53 0.68 2.82 -1.11
CA TRP A 53 0.13 1.79 -2.01
C TRP A 53 -1.31 2.10 -2.43
N THR A 54 -2.10 2.71 -1.55
CA THR A 54 -3.49 3.12 -1.79
C THR A 54 -3.61 4.48 -2.49
N GLY A 55 -2.51 5.22 -2.65
CA GLY A 55 -2.53 6.55 -3.26
C GLY A 55 -3.13 7.65 -2.38
N ALA A 56 -3.40 7.35 -1.10
CA ALA A 56 -3.98 8.29 -0.14
C ALA A 56 -2.97 9.36 0.35
N TYR A 57 -1.67 9.19 0.10
CA TYR A 57 -0.64 10.16 0.51
C TYR A 57 -0.24 11.10 -0.64
N LYS A 58 -0.95 12.23 -0.76
CA LYS A 58 -0.85 13.22 -1.87
C LYS A 58 0.51 13.94 -2.03
N HIS A 59 1.44 13.82 -1.08
CA HIS A 59 2.67 14.65 -1.10
C HIS A 59 4.00 13.91 -1.24
N GLY A 60 4.04 12.57 -1.12
CA GLY A 60 5.32 11.82 -1.07
C GLY A 60 5.55 10.80 -2.18
N ASN A 61 4.52 10.44 -2.95
CA ASN A 61 4.60 9.26 -3.82
C ASN A 61 5.12 9.55 -5.24
N GLU A 62 5.43 10.80 -5.56
CA GLU A 62 5.73 11.20 -6.94
C GLU A 62 7.02 10.58 -7.48
N ARG A 63 8.02 10.34 -6.62
CA ARG A 63 9.30 9.71 -7.01
C ARG A 63 9.20 8.19 -7.14
N THR A 64 8.52 7.50 -6.23
CA THR A 64 8.45 6.03 -6.27
C THR A 64 7.40 5.51 -7.25
N ALA A 65 6.34 6.30 -7.51
CA ALA A 65 5.36 5.96 -8.54
C ALA A 65 5.97 5.97 -9.95
N ARG A 66 6.85 6.93 -10.29
CA ARG A 66 7.56 6.96 -11.59
C ARG A 66 8.45 5.73 -11.82
N ASN A 67 9.10 5.21 -10.77
CA ASN A 67 9.91 3.99 -10.85
C ASN A 67 9.10 2.69 -10.73
N HIS A 68 7.79 2.78 -10.48
CA HIS A 68 6.96 1.59 -10.45
C HIS A 68 6.81 1.08 -11.89
N PRO A 69 6.93 -0.24 -12.14
CA PRO A 69 6.75 -0.83 -13.47
C PRO A 69 5.38 -0.58 -14.14
N ARG A 70 4.46 0.13 -13.46
CA ARG A 70 3.16 0.55 -14.02
C ARG A 70 3.22 1.91 -14.73
N ASN A 71 4.17 2.78 -14.36
CA ASN A 71 4.34 4.13 -14.93
C ASN A 71 5.44 4.18 -15.99
N ARG A 72 6.12 3.07 -16.23
CA ARG A 72 7.12 2.92 -17.27
C ARG A 72 6.42 2.35 -18.52
N ARG A 73 5.58 3.18 -19.13
CA ARG A 73 5.10 3.00 -20.50
C ARG A 73 5.70 4.10 -21.35
#